data_AF-A0A416UD06-F1
#
_entry.id   AF-A0A416UD06-F1
#
_cell.length_a   1.000
_cell.length_b   1.000
_cell.length_c   1.000
_cell.angle_alpha   90.00
_cell.angle_beta   90.00
_cell.angle_gamma   90.00
#
_symmetry.space_group_name_H-M   'P 1'
#
loop_
_entity.id
_entity.type
_entity.pdbx_description
1 polymer ?
#
loop_
_entity_poly.entity_id
_entity_poly.type
_entity_poly.pdbx_seq_one_letter_code
_entity_poly.pdbx_strand_id
1 'polypeptide(L)' 'MKTKELIEYLQGFDAESEVVVIAANPKERKKYDGEMFGITDGGQPIFCIEISNESDLDEKEIAAAVQDEREEKQR' A
#
# COMPACT_ATOMS: atom_id res chain seq x y z
N MET A 1 10.03 4.84 1.93
CA MET A 1 10.12 5.42 0.58
C MET A 1 10.22 6.94 0.68
N LYS A 2 11.14 7.57 -0.05
CA LYS A 2 11.26 9.03 -0.22
C LYS A 2 10.39 9.50 -1.39
N THR A 3 10.07 10.79 -1.46
CA THR A 3 9.25 11.36 -2.56
C THR A 3 9.79 11.04 -3.95
N LYS A 4 11.12 11.12 -4.14
CA LYS A 4 11.75 10.79 -5.43
C LYS A 4 11.51 9.33 -5.83
N GLU A 5 11.65 8.40 -4.89
CA GLU A 5 11.43 6.97 -5.12
C GLU A 5 9.96 6.68 -5.45
N LEU A 6 9.02 7.40 -4.81
CA LEU A 6 7.59 7.29 -5.11
C LEU A 6 7.27 7.78 -6.54
N ILE A 7 7.85 8.90 -6.97
CA ILE A 7 7.67 9.40 -8.34
C ILE A 7 8.20 8.39 -9.35
N GLU A 8 9.41 7.86 -9.14
CA GLU A 8 10.02 6.86 -10.01
C GLU A 8 9.18 5.57 -10.07
N TYR A 9 8.61 5.14 -8.94
CA TYR A 9 7.70 4.00 -8.87
C TYR A 9 6.42 4.25 -9.69
N LEU A 10 5.73 5.38 -9.48
CA LEU A 10 4.48 5.70 -10.17
C LEU A 10 4.66 5.88 -11.68
N GLN A 11 5.83 6.35 -12.12
CA GLN A 11 6.17 6.46 -13.56
C GLN A 11 6.21 5.11 -14.29
N GLY A 12 6.28 3.98 -13.57
CA GLY A 12 6.20 2.64 -14.16
C GLY A 12 4.79 2.19 -14.54
N PHE A 13 3.75 2.95 -14.15
CA PHE A 13 2.35 2.63 -14.39
C PHE A 13 1.73 3.60 -15.40
N ASP A 14 0.59 3.21 -15.96
CA ASP A 14 -0.20 4.10 -16.82
C ASP A 14 -0.77 5.26 -15.99
N ALA A 15 -0.63 6.49 -16.49
CA ALA A 15 -0.94 7.71 -15.75
C ALA A 15 -2.45 7.89 -15.48
N GLU A 16 -3.31 7.19 -16.23
CA GLU A 16 -4.76 7.22 -16.07
C GLU A 16 -5.27 6.06 -15.19
N SER A 17 -4.38 5.19 -14.72
CA SER A 17 -4.76 4.09 -13.82
C SER A 17 -5.12 4.61 -12.44
N GLU A 18 -6.15 4.02 -11.83
CA GLU A 18 -6.50 4.29 -10.44
C GLU A 18 -5.39 3.81 -9.50
N VAL A 19 -5.01 4.66 -8.55
CA VAL A 19 -4.09 4.27 -7.48
C VAL A 19 -4.91 3.54 -6.43
N VAL A 20 -4.61 2.25 -6.25
CA VAL A 20 -5.20 1.43 -5.19
C VAL A 20 -4.24 1.37 -4.01
N VAL A 21 -4.70 1.81 -2.84
CA VAL A 21 -3.96 1.69 -1.58
C VAL A 21 -4.72 0.77 -0.65
N ILE A 22 -4.02 -0.24 -0.12
CA ILE A 22 -4.58 -1.21 0.82
C ILE A 22 -3.87 -1.02 2.16
N ALA A 23 -4.64 -0.76 3.21
CA ALA A 23 -4.15 -0.85 4.58
C ALA A 23 -4.22 -2.32 5.01
N ALA A 24 -3.09 -2.90 5.41
CA ALA A 24 -3.03 -4.29 5.81
C ALA A 24 -2.00 -4.54 6.91
N ASN A 25 -2.23 -5.62 7.66
CA ASN A 25 -1.24 -6.25 8.53
C ASN A 25 -0.91 -7.64 7.95
N PRO A 26 0.11 -7.75 7.09
CA PRO A 26 0.47 -9.01 6.46
C PRO A 26 0.85 -10.11 7.45
N LYS A 27 1.42 -9.76 8.61
CA LYS A 27 1.83 -10.75 9.63
C LYS A 27 0.63 -11.46 10.25
N GLU A 28 -0.45 -10.70 10.47
CA GLU A 28 -1.71 -11.23 11.02
C GLU A 28 -2.69 -11.67 9.92
N ARG A 29 -2.30 -11.50 8.64
CA ARG A 29 -3.12 -11.80 7.48
C ARG A 29 -4.46 -11.06 7.51
N LYS A 30 -4.42 -9.79 7.92
CA LYS A 30 -5.56 -8.87 7.96
C LYS A 30 -5.42 -7.74 6.95
N LYS A 31 -6.55 -7.28 6.41
CA LYS A 31 -6.68 -6.01 5.69
C LYS A 31 -7.78 -5.16 6.28
N TYR A 32 -7.71 -3.89 5.97
CA TYR A 32 -8.58 -2.87 6.47
C TYR A 32 -9.20 -2.09 5.33
N ASP A 33 -10.52 -1.97 5.36
CA ASP A 33 -11.23 -1.05 4.50
C ASP A 33 -10.87 0.38 4.91
N GLY A 34 -10.60 1.23 3.93
CA GLY A 34 -10.36 2.62 4.23
C GLY A 34 -10.44 3.55 3.03
N GLU A 35 -10.70 4.81 3.35
CA GLU A 35 -10.69 5.89 2.38
C GLU A 35 -9.37 6.65 2.48
N MET A 36 -8.73 6.83 1.32
CA MET A 36 -7.46 7.52 1.21
C MET A 36 -7.70 8.98 0.84
N PHE A 37 -6.99 9.89 1.51
CA PHE A 37 -6.88 11.28 1.09
C PHE A 37 -5.46 11.80 1.24
N GLY A 38 -5.08 12.73 0.36
CA GLY A 38 -3.77 13.39 0.40
C GLY A 38 -3.87 14.79 1.00
N ILE A 39 -2.91 15.17 1.84
CA ILE A 39 -2.74 16.54 2.31
C ILE A 39 -1.73 17.23 1.39
N THR A 40 -2.16 18.27 0.68
CA THR A 40 -1.36 18.94 -0.36
C THR A 40 -0.70 20.23 0.09
N ASP A 41 -1.17 20.84 1.18
CA ASP A 41 -0.73 22.14 1.69
C ASP A 41 0.33 22.04 2.82
N GLY A 42 0.61 20.83 3.31
CA GLY A 42 1.52 20.58 4.45
C GLY A 42 3.02 20.64 4.15
N GLY A 43 3.43 20.96 2.91
CA GLY A 43 4.86 21.01 2.51
C GLY A 43 5.56 19.64 2.41
N GLN A 44 4.84 18.55 2.66
CA GLN A 44 5.28 17.16 2.50
C GLN A 44 4.14 16.32 1.91
N PRO A 45 4.43 15.26 1.13
CA PRO A 45 3.41 14.38 0.59
C PRO A 45 2.90 13.45 1.70
N ILE A 46 1.79 13.82 2.33
CA ILE A 46 1.15 13.04 3.39
C ILE A 46 -0.10 12.37 2.81
N PHE A 47 -0.16 11.05 2.94
CA PHE A 47 -1.36 10.27 2.68
C PHE A 47 -1.96 9.83 4.00
N CYS A 48 -3.25 10.08 4.16
CA CYS A 48 -4.04 9.62 5.29
C CYS A 48 -4.99 8.52 4.81
N ILE A 49 -5.18 7.52 5.65
CA ILE A 49 -6.14 6.45 5.42
C ILE A 49 -7.06 6.42 6.63
N GLU A 50 -8.35 6.66 6.42
CA GLU A 50 -9.36 6.44 7.44
C GLU A 50 -9.71 4.95 7.49
N ILE A 51 -9.40 4.29 8.59
CA ILE A 51 -9.61 2.84 8.76
C ILE A 51 -11.00 2.58 9.32
N SER A 52 -11.74 1.66 8.70
CA SER A 52 -13.11 1.30 9.10
C SER A 52 -13.23 -0.17 9.51
N ASN A 53 -13.35 -1.10 8.56
CA ASN A 53 -13.56 -2.53 8.82
C ASN A 53 -12.26 -3.32 8.73
N GLU A 54 -12.16 -4.38 9.54
CA GLU A 54 -11.12 -5.40 9.41
C GLU A 54 -11.68 -6.64 8.70
N SER A 55 -10.89 -7.23 7.80
CA SER A 55 -11.17 -8.52 7.17
C SER A 55 -9.90 -9.36 6.99
N ASP A 56 -10.06 -10.65 6.76
CA ASP A 56 -8.93 -11.53 6.41
C ASP A 56 -8.45 -11.26 4.98
N LEU A 57 -7.14 -11.44 4.76
CA LEU A 57 -6.57 -11.50 3.42
C LEU A 57 -7.12 -12.73 2.67
N ASP A 58 -7.36 -12.59 1.38
CA ASP A 58 -7.73 -13.70 0.51
C ASP A 58 -6.51 -14.57 0.14
N GLU A 59 -6.75 -15.73 -0.49
CA GLU A 59 -5.67 -16.67 -0.83
C GLU A 59 -4.58 -16.06 -1.72
N LYS A 60 -4.94 -15.14 -2.63
CA LYS A 60 -3.97 -14.48 -3.52
C LYS A 60 -3.17 -13.44 -2.77
N GLU A 61 -3.82 -12.65 -1.93
CA GLU A 61 -3.20 -11.66 -1.07
C GLU A 61 -2.23 -12.33 -0.06
N ILE A 62 -2.62 -13.48 0.49
CA ILE A 62 -1.76 -14.29 1.36
C ILE A 62 -0.53 -14.78 0.59
N ALA A 63 -0.72 -15.33 -0.62
CA ALA A 63 0.39 -15.83 -1.44
C ALA A 63 1.39 -14.71 -1.81
N ALA A 64 0.88 -13.54 -2.20
CA ALA A 64 1.70 -12.35 -2.48
C ALA A 64 2.51 -11.95 -1.24
N ALA A 65 1.87 -11.81 -0.08
CA ALA A 65 2.55 -11.46 1.15
C ALA A 65 3.62 -12.49 1.59
N VAL A 66 3.40 -13.80 1.36
CA VAL A 66 4.43 -14.83 1.64
C VAL A 66 5.65 -14.68 0.72
N GLN A 67 5.43 -14.36 -0.56
CA GLN A 67 6.52 -14.16 -1.51
C GLN A 67 7.35 -12.92 -1.15
N ASP A 68 6.71 -11.80 -0.83
CA ASP A 68 7.39 -10.57 -0.43
C ASP A 68 8.22 -10.78 0.86
N GLU A 69 7.65 -11.46 1.86
CA GLU A 69 8.36 -11.84 3.10
C GLU A 69 9.60 -12.70 2.83
N ARG A 70 9.55 -13.56 1.80
CA ARG A 70 10.65 -14.42 1.40
C ARG A 70 11.75 -13.64 0.69
N GLU A 71 11.40 -12.64 -0.11
CA GLU A 71 12.35 -11.78 -0.83
C GLU A 71 13.06 -10.81 0.11
N GLU A 72 12.33 -10.21 1.06
CA GLU A 72 12.92 -9.33 2.09
C GLU A 72 13.93 -10.06 2.98
N LYS A 73 13.69 -11.34 3.33
CA LYS A 73 14.67 -12.15 4.10
C LYS A 73 15.95 -12.49 3.33
N GLN A 74 15.94 -12.33 2.00
CA GLN A 74 17.09 -12.64 1.14
C GLN A 74 17.86 -11.39 0.69
N ARG A 75 17.37 -10.18 1.03
CA ARG A 75 18.07 -8.91 0.87
C ARG A 75 18.93 -8.58 2.08
#